data_AF-A0A920R7F3-F1
#
_entry.id   AF-A0A920R7F3-F1
#
_cell.length_a   1.000
_cell.length_b   1.000
_cell.length_c   1.000
_cell.angle_alpha   90.00
_cell.angle_beta   90.00
_cell.angle_gamma   90.00
#
_symmetry.space_group_name_H-M   'P 1'
#
loop_
_entity.id
_entity.type
_entity.pdbx_description
1 polymer ?
#
loop_
_entity_poly.entity_id
_entity_poly.type
_entity_poly.pdbx_seq_one_letter_code
_entity_poly.pdbx_strand_id
1 'polypeptide(L)' 'MQRAAEAFDDWAVMPGKQRRELLHAIADAIVANAEAIALVESWDTGQPLRFMSKAAIRGAENYPFFADWC' A
#
# COMPACT_ATOMS: atom_id res chain seq x y z
N MET A 1 -3.35 3.81 -18.91
CA MET A 1 -2.64 2.75 -19.66
C MET A 1 -1.27 3.22 -20.15
N GLN A 2 -1.17 4.28 -20.98
CA GLN A 2 0.12 4.74 -21.54
C GLN A 2 1.22 5.04 -20.49
N ARG A 3 0.91 5.77 -19.41
CA ARG A 3 1.86 6.08 -18.33
C ARG A 3 2.40 4.85 -17.59
N ALA A 4 1.58 3.81 -17.45
CA ALA A 4 2.01 2.56 -16.81
C ALA A 4 2.97 1.78 -17.72
N ALA A 5 2.73 1.81 -19.04
CA ALA A 5 3.63 1.19 -20.02
C ALA A 5 5.00 1.89 -20.05
N GLU A 6 5.01 3.22 -19.98
CA GLU A 6 6.25 4.02 -19.95
C GLU A 6 7.10 3.73 -18.70
N ALA A 7 6.49 3.45 -17.55
CA ALA A 7 7.21 3.15 -16.30
C ALA A 7 7.56 1.66 -16.10
N PHE A 8 7.06 0.77 -16.97
CA PHE A 8 7.19 -0.67 -16.78
C PHE A 8 8.64 -1.13 -16.85
N ASP A 9 9.39 -0.65 -17.83
CA ASP A 9 10.78 -1.04 -18.05
C ASP A 9 11.65 -0.65 -16.85
N ASP A 10 11.48 0.59 -16.35
CA ASP A 10 12.18 1.10 -15.16
C ASP A 10 11.86 0.28 -13.89
N TRP A 11 10.59 -0.11 -13.72
CA TRP A 11 10.17 -0.95 -12.60
C TRP A 11 10.72 -2.39 -12.69
N ALA A 12 10.73 -2.94 -13.91
CA ALA A 12 11.18 -4.31 -14.17
C ALA A 12 12.68 -4.47 -13.87
N VAL A 13 13.50 -3.50 -14.26
CA VAL A 13 14.96 -3.52 -14.03
C VAL A 13 15.38 -3.12 -12.61
N MET A 14 14.45 -2.59 -11.80
CA MET A 14 14.75 -2.22 -10.41
C MET A 14 15.19 -3.45 -9.59
N PRO A 15 16.33 -3.39 -8.87
CA PRO A 15 16.78 -4.49 -8.03
C PRO A 15 15.75 -4.90 -6.98
N GLY A 16 15.63 -6.21 -6.72
CA GLY A 16 14.68 -6.76 -5.73
C GLY A 16 14.81 -6.10 -4.35
N LYS A 17 16.03 -5.81 -3.90
CA LYS A 17 16.28 -5.08 -2.65
C LYS A 17 15.63 -3.68 -2.62
N GLN A 18 15.71 -2.93 -3.71
CA GLN A 18 15.12 -1.59 -3.79
C GLN A 18 13.59 -1.67 -3.83
N ARG A 19 13.03 -2.64 -4.57
CA ARG A 19 11.57 -2.89 -4.58
C ARG A 19 11.08 -3.28 -3.19
N ARG A 20 11.81 -4.15 -2.49
CA ARG A 20 11.52 -4.54 -1.11
C ARG A 20 11.48 -3.33 -0.18
N GLU A 21 12.52 -2.51 -0.19
CA GLU A 21 12.60 -1.29 0.62
C GLU A 21 11.41 -0.34 0.35
N LEU A 22 11.03 -0.16 -0.92
CA LEU A 22 9.87 0.65 -1.27
C LEU A 22 8.55 0.08 -0.73
N LEU A 23 8.35 -1.24 -0.84
CA LEU A 23 7.13 -1.90 -0.34
C LEU A 23 7.01 -1.80 1.19
N HIS A 24 8.12 -1.94 1.93
CA HIS A 24 8.12 -1.67 3.37
C HIS A 24 7.79 -0.22 3.69
N ALA A 25 8.39 0.73 2.98
CA ALA A 25 8.10 2.15 3.19
C ALA A 25 6.62 2.50 2.92
N ILE A 26 5.99 1.85 1.93
CA ILE A 26 4.55 1.98 1.68
C ILE A 26 3.73 1.43 2.85
N ALA A 27 4.10 0.26 3.39
CA ALA A 27 3.43 -0.32 4.56
C ALA A 27 3.47 0.62 5.76
N ASP A 28 4.66 1.16 6.07
CA ASP A 28 4.87 2.10 7.17
C ASP A 28 4.04 3.38 6.98
N ALA A 29 3.99 3.91 5.75
CA ALA A 29 3.19 5.08 5.42
C ALA A 29 1.68 4.82 5.59
N ILE A 30 1.17 3.64 5.19
CA ILE A 30 -0.23 3.27 5.38
C ILE A 30 -0.55 3.19 6.88
N VAL A 31 0.29 2.54 7.68
CA VAL A 31 0.09 2.42 9.13
C VAL A 31 0.10 3.79 9.80
N ALA A 32 1.05 4.66 9.43
CA ALA A 32 1.15 6.02 9.98
C ALA A 32 -0.09 6.88 9.65
N ASN A 33 -0.82 6.58 8.57
CA ASN A 33 -2.00 7.32 8.12
C ASN A 33 -3.31 6.54 8.28
N ALA A 34 -3.30 5.42 9.02
CA ALA A 34 -4.42 4.47 9.06
C ALA A 34 -5.75 5.09 9.49
N GLU A 35 -5.72 6.06 10.42
CA GLU A 35 -6.92 6.77 10.87
C GLU A 35 -7.52 7.64 9.76
N ALA A 36 -6.69 8.42 9.07
CA ALA A 36 -7.12 9.27 7.97
C ALA A 36 -7.69 8.43 6.82
N ILE A 37 -7.03 7.31 6.49
CA ILE A 37 -7.51 6.35 5.49
C ILE A 37 -8.87 5.79 5.92
N ALA A 38 -9.02 5.34 7.18
CA ALA A 38 -10.28 4.78 7.66
C ALA A 38 -11.44 5.79 7.63
N LEU A 39 -11.17 7.08 7.88
CA LEU A 39 -12.16 8.15 7.76
C LEU A 39 -12.61 8.36 6.32
N VAL A 40 -11.65 8.44 5.38
CA VAL A 40 -11.95 8.60 3.96
C VAL A 40 -12.73 7.40 3.42
N GLU A 41 -12.31 6.17 3.75
CA GLU A 41 -13.00 4.94 3.34
C GLU A 41 -14.40 4.83 3.94
N SER A 42 -14.58 5.24 5.19
CA SER A 42 -15.91 5.29 5.84
C SER A 42 -16.83 6.29 5.13
N TRP A 43 -16.29 7.44 4.71
CA TRP A 43 -17.03 8.44 3.96
C TRP A 43 -17.42 7.97 2.56
N ASP A 44 -16.50 7.34 1.83
CA ASP A 44 -16.72 6.87 0.45
C ASP A 44 -17.69 5.69 0.39
N THR A 45 -17.53 4.71 1.30
CA THR A 45 -18.28 3.45 1.25
C THR A 45 -19.54 3.43 2.11
N GLY A 46 -19.72 4.42 3.00
CA GLY A 46 -20.78 4.45 4.00
C GLY A 46 -20.63 3.41 5.12
N GLN A 47 -19.53 2.66 5.15
CA GLN A 47 -19.29 1.68 6.21
C GLN A 47 -18.93 2.38 7.52
N PRO A 48 -19.43 1.91 8.68
CA PRO A 48 -19.06 2.49 9.96
C PRO A 48 -17.54 2.46 10.23
N LEU A 49 -17.00 3.57 10.73
CA LEU A 49 -15.56 3.75 11.02
C LEU A 49 -14.94 2.60 11.85
N ARG A 50 -15.71 2.00 12.77
CA ARG A 50 -15.25 0.86 13.58
C ARG A 50 -14.83 -0.37 12.76
N PHE A 51 -15.37 -0.53 11.55
CA PHE A 51 -15.01 -1.60 10.64
C PHE A 51 -13.82 -1.21 9.76
N MET A 52 -13.75 0.06 9.34
CA MET A 52 -12.66 0.59 8.51
C MET A 52 -11.36 0.84 9.28
N SER A 53 -11.43 1.05 10.59
CA SER A 53 -10.25 1.32 11.43
C SER A 53 -9.17 0.24 11.40
N LYS A 54 -9.54 -0.99 11.03
CA LYS A 54 -8.59 -2.11 10.87
C LYS A 54 -8.27 -2.45 9.41
N ALA A 55 -9.06 -1.94 8.46
CA ALA A 55 -8.92 -2.29 7.05
C ALA A 55 -7.58 -1.81 6.49
N ALA A 56 -7.19 -0.56 6.79
CA ALA A 56 -5.92 0.01 6.36
C ALA A 56 -4.71 -0.77 6.90
N ILE A 57 -4.72 -1.11 8.19
CA ILE A 57 -3.63 -1.85 8.85
C ILE A 57 -3.52 -3.25 8.24
N ARG A 58 -4.64 -3.96 8.08
CA ARG A 58 -4.65 -5.28 7.45
C ARG A 58 -4.17 -5.22 6.00
N GLY A 59 -4.52 -4.16 5.26
CA GLY A 59 -4.02 -3.92 3.91
C GLY A 59 -2.51 -3.69 3.88
N ALA A 60 -1.98 -2.94 4.85
CA ALA A 60 -0.55 -2.66 4.98
C ALA A 60 0.28 -3.95 5.13
N GLU A 61 -0.23 -4.98 5.83
CA GLU A 61 0.46 -6.26 6.04
C GLU A 61 0.77 -7.03 4.74
N ASN A 62 0.03 -6.77 3.65
CA ASN A 62 0.30 -7.43 2.37
C ASN A 62 1.63 -6.97 1.75
N TYR A 63 2.01 -5.70 1.95
CA TYR A 63 3.21 -5.14 1.36
C TYR A 63 4.49 -5.82 1.85
N PRO A 64 4.79 -5.92 3.17
CA PRO A 64 5.99 -6.61 3.63
C PRO A 64 5.97 -8.10 3.28
N PHE A 65 4.80 -8.75 3.31
CA PHE A 65 4.66 -10.15 2.92
C PHE A 65 5.14 -10.41 1.47
N PHE A 66 4.72 -9.58 0.51
CA PHE A 66 5.19 -9.71 -0.87
C PHE A 66 6.60 -9.15 -1.09
N ALA A 67 7.01 -8.15 -0.30
CA ALA A 67 8.35 -7.57 -0.35
C ALA A 67 9.42 -8.62 -0.06
N ASP A 68 9.17 -9.52 0.88
CA ASP A 68 10.11 -10.58 1.27
C ASP A 68 10.18 -11.74 0.25
N TRP A 69 9.36 -11.71 -0.81
CA TRP A 69 9.43 -12.64 -1.95
C TRP A 69 10.13 -12.05 -3.19
N CYS A 70 10.61 -10.80 -3.10
CA CYS A 70 11.25 -10.06 -4.20
C CYS A 70 12.76 -10.30 -4.34
#